data_AF-M4SZN7-F1
#
_entry.id   AF-M4SZN7-F1
#
_cell.length_a   1.000
_cell.length_b   1.000
_cell.length_c   1.000
_cell.angle_alpha   90.00
_cell.angle_beta   90.00
_cell.angle_gamma   90.00
#
_symmetry.space_group_name_H-M   'P 1'
#
loop_
_entity.id
_entity.type
_entity.pdbx_description
1 polymer ?
#
loop_
_entity_poly.entity_id
_entity_poly.type
_entity_poly.pdbx_seq_one_letter_code
_entity_poly.pdbx_strand_id
1 'polypeptide(L)'
;MRAAFILLRKIAVVAAAAACTIILRVRGAADAGVNAGTFHALCTALQLGDGQITVLPDIVAKPKPPTDIYNLNMTLADENWQKTLYKPGQANGDPTAAEQPPDLNDDWKTKWPTWTAAAVQAKTKGAATKIKKEHGLDAADGSQLQSISVEISQIADAAFDVYSAVANTNAPKSNEDVIKELRSALTGNDNTGSEPVAATKAFTAQQPRPTSKHMKPEHQQQRKQRSAPYFAFAWCQTHKATNRV
;
A
#
# COMPACT_ATOMS: atom_id res chain seq x y z
N MET A 1 10.96 -40.00 73.68
CA MET A 1 10.16 -39.36 72.61
C MET A 1 10.96 -38.57 71.55
N ARG A 2 12.29 -38.73 71.40
CA ARG A 2 13.07 -38.04 70.33
C ARG A 2 13.55 -38.97 69.19
N ALA A 3 13.61 -40.28 69.41
CA ALA A 3 14.09 -41.25 68.40
C ALA A 3 13.01 -41.62 67.34
N ALA A 4 11.74 -41.74 67.74
CA ALA A 4 10.64 -42.09 66.83
C ALA A 4 10.38 -41.00 65.77
N PHE A 5 10.62 -39.72 66.11
CA PHE A 5 10.43 -38.58 65.20
C PHE A 5 11.51 -38.49 64.11
N ILE A 6 12.70 -39.06 64.34
CA ILE A 6 13.82 -39.05 63.39
C ILE A 6 13.64 -40.14 62.32
N LEU A 7 13.04 -41.28 62.68
CA LEU A 7 12.77 -42.38 61.76
C LEU A 7 11.67 -42.04 60.75
N LEU A 8 10.58 -41.40 61.20
CA LEU A 8 9.46 -40.95 60.35
C LEU A 8 9.88 -39.86 59.34
N ARG A 9 10.81 -38.97 59.71
CA ARG A 9 11.38 -37.97 58.79
C ARG A 9 12.23 -38.59 57.68
N LYS A 10 12.93 -39.69 57.94
CA LYS A 10 13.78 -40.35 56.93
C LYS A 10 12.97 -41.12 55.89
N ILE A 11 11.85 -41.73 56.28
CA ILE A 11 10.97 -42.49 55.37
C ILE A 11 10.21 -41.55 54.42
N ALA A 12 9.78 -40.38 54.89
CA ALA A 12 9.13 -39.36 54.05
C ALA A 12 10.08 -38.77 52.98
N VAL A 13 11.37 -38.63 53.28
CA VAL A 13 12.37 -38.13 52.33
C VAL A 13 12.70 -39.15 51.23
N VAL A 14 12.71 -40.44 51.55
CA VAL A 14 12.95 -41.51 50.55
C VAL A 14 11.74 -41.69 49.62
N ALA A 15 10.52 -41.56 50.12
CA ALA A 15 9.31 -41.64 49.29
C ALA A 15 9.16 -40.42 48.35
N ALA A 16 9.54 -39.22 48.79
CA ALA A 16 9.54 -38.03 47.94
C ALA A 16 10.63 -38.07 46.84
N ALA A 17 11.78 -38.69 47.12
CA ALA A 17 12.84 -38.88 46.14
C ALA A 17 12.49 -39.93 45.06
N ALA A 18 11.72 -40.97 45.41
CA ALA A 18 11.23 -41.98 44.47
C ALA A 18 10.05 -41.48 43.61
N ALA A 19 9.21 -40.57 44.14
CA ALA A 19 8.12 -39.96 43.37
C ALA A 19 8.60 -38.91 42.35
N CYS A 20 9.74 -38.23 42.61
CA CYS A 20 10.34 -37.28 41.66
C CYS A 20 11.03 -37.94 40.46
N THR A 21 11.33 -39.24 40.52
CA THR A 21 11.93 -39.97 39.39
C THR A 21 10.90 -40.47 38.37
N ILE A 22 9.60 -40.41 38.70
CA ILE A 22 8.48 -40.68 37.78
C ILE A 22 7.78 -39.37 37.37
N ILE A 23 8.48 -38.23 37.44
CA ILE A 23 8.12 -37.10 36.59
C ILE A 23 8.62 -37.46 35.21
N LEU A 24 7.67 -37.82 34.34
CA LEU A 24 7.80 -37.92 32.90
C LEU A 24 9.04 -37.19 32.41
N ARG A 25 10.09 -37.92 32.05
CA ARG A 25 11.04 -37.43 31.06
C ARG A 25 10.26 -37.31 29.76
N VAL A 26 9.41 -36.29 29.64
CA VAL A 26 9.18 -35.68 28.35
C VAL A 26 10.58 -35.29 27.91
N ARG A 27 11.09 -36.02 26.92
CA ARG A 27 12.27 -35.60 26.20
C ARG A 27 11.89 -34.25 25.60
N GLY A 28 12.21 -33.17 26.30
CA GLY A 28 12.27 -31.82 25.72
C GLY A 28 13.42 -31.68 24.72
N ALA A 29 14.08 -32.79 24.36
CA ALA A 29 14.82 -32.87 23.12
C ALA A 29 13.79 -32.93 22.01
N ALA A 30 13.65 -31.82 21.31
CA ALA A 30 12.95 -31.77 20.06
C ALA A 30 13.52 -32.89 19.17
N ASP A 31 12.68 -33.86 18.81
CA ASP A 31 13.08 -35.04 18.02
C ASP A 31 12.98 -34.77 16.52
N ALA A 32 13.32 -35.76 15.69
CA ALA A 32 13.06 -35.69 14.27
C ALA A 32 11.55 -35.76 14.01
N GLY A 33 10.88 -34.60 13.97
CA GLY A 33 9.47 -34.55 13.55
C GLY A 33 8.58 -33.61 14.36
N VAL A 34 8.93 -33.22 15.59
CA VAL A 34 8.13 -32.25 16.39
C VAL A 34 7.80 -30.94 15.67
N ASN A 35 8.61 -30.59 14.67
CA ASN A 35 8.49 -29.38 13.89
C ASN A 35 8.00 -29.62 12.46
N ALA A 36 7.68 -30.85 12.09
CA ALA A 36 7.30 -31.21 10.72
C ALA A 36 6.05 -30.44 10.24
N GLY A 37 5.06 -30.26 11.12
CA GLY A 37 3.86 -29.47 10.81
C GLY A 37 4.17 -27.99 10.56
N THR A 38 4.98 -27.37 11.45
CA THR A 38 5.43 -25.97 11.29
C THR A 38 6.32 -25.81 10.07
N PHE A 39 7.21 -26.77 9.82
CA PHE A 39 8.11 -26.77 8.67
C PHE A 39 7.35 -26.84 7.36
N HIS A 40 6.31 -27.66 7.26
CA HIS A 40 5.47 -27.72 6.06
C HIS A 40 4.76 -26.39 5.77
N ALA A 41 4.23 -25.73 6.81
CA ALA A 41 3.63 -24.41 6.68
C ALA A 41 4.66 -23.34 6.24
N LEU A 42 5.87 -23.39 6.79
CA LEU A 42 6.96 -22.48 6.42
C LEU A 42 7.46 -22.73 4.99
N CYS A 43 7.60 -23.99 4.56
CA CYS A 43 7.95 -24.33 3.18
C CYS A 43 6.89 -23.82 2.20
N THR A 44 5.61 -23.98 2.53
CA THR A 44 4.50 -23.46 1.70
C THR A 44 4.57 -21.94 1.61
N ALA A 45 4.81 -21.25 2.73
CA ALA A 45 4.97 -19.79 2.73
C ALA A 45 6.18 -19.31 1.90
N LEU A 46 7.31 -20.01 1.96
CA LEU A 46 8.50 -19.68 1.17
C LEU A 46 8.27 -19.89 -0.33
N GLN A 47 7.53 -20.94 -0.71
CA GLN A 47 7.19 -21.22 -2.11
C GLN A 47 6.35 -20.11 -2.76
N LEU A 48 5.64 -19.27 -2.00
CA LEU A 48 4.97 -18.07 -2.54
C LEU A 48 5.96 -17.04 -3.12
N GLY A 49 7.21 -17.02 -2.66
CA GLY A 49 8.25 -16.08 -3.13
C GLY A 49 9.00 -16.56 -4.38
N ASP A 50 9.03 -17.87 -4.61
CA ASP A 50 9.84 -18.55 -5.63
C ASP A 50 9.14 -18.59 -7.01
N GLY A 51 7.83 -18.36 -7.06
CA GLY A 51 7.04 -18.35 -8.30
C GLY A 51 6.97 -17.00 -9.02
N GLN A 52 6.44 -17.03 -10.25
CA GLN A 52 5.99 -15.81 -10.93
C GLN A 52 4.75 -15.27 -10.21
N ILE A 53 4.90 -14.13 -9.53
CA ILE A 53 3.81 -13.49 -8.80
C ILE A 53 3.06 -12.56 -9.77
N THR A 54 1.77 -12.80 -9.93
CA THR A 54 0.87 -11.92 -10.68
C THR A 54 -0.05 -11.23 -9.68
N VAL A 55 -0.05 -9.89 -9.68
CA VAL A 55 -0.93 -9.08 -8.82
C VAL A 55 -2.21 -8.80 -9.60
N LEU A 56 -3.36 -9.13 -9.03
CA LEU A 56 -4.68 -8.93 -9.63
C LEU A 56 -5.62 -8.19 -8.66
N PRO A 57 -6.53 -7.33 -9.17
CA PRO A 57 -6.63 -6.88 -10.56
C PRO A 57 -5.45 -5.96 -10.94
N ASP A 58 -5.24 -5.76 -12.25
CA ASP A 58 -4.22 -4.84 -12.73
C ASP A 58 -4.42 -3.44 -12.15
N ILE A 59 -3.31 -2.78 -11.86
CA ILE A 59 -3.32 -1.40 -11.39
C ILE A 59 -3.82 -0.50 -12.52
N VAL A 60 -5.02 0.03 -12.33
CA VAL A 60 -5.59 1.01 -13.24
C VAL A 60 -4.88 2.34 -13.02
N ALA A 61 -4.33 2.91 -14.09
CA ALA A 61 -3.73 4.24 -14.05
C ALA A 61 -4.78 5.26 -13.59
N LYS A 62 -4.34 6.30 -12.86
CA LYS A 62 -5.24 7.40 -12.48
C LYS A 62 -5.91 7.98 -13.74
N PRO A 63 -7.21 8.30 -13.69
CA PRO A 63 -7.89 8.91 -14.82
C PRO A 63 -7.21 10.22 -15.18
N LYS A 64 -7.16 10.55 -16.47
CA LYS A 64 -6.76 11.89 -16.91
C LYS A 64 -7.87 12.90 -16.54
N PRO A 65 -7.53 14.18 -16.30
CA PRO A 65 -8.55 15.21 -16.11
C PRO A 65 -9.50 15.23 -17.32
N PRO A 66 -10.82 15.33 -17.13
CA PRO A 66 -11.78 15.35 -18.23
C PRO A 66 -11.83 16.76 -18.83
N THR A 67 -10.74 17.19 -19.46
CA THR A 67 -10.57 18.55 -19.98
C THR A 67 -11.58 18.91 -21.06
N ASP A 68 -12.02 17.94 -21.85
CA ASP A 68 -12.89 18.19 -23.00
C ASP A 68 -14.27 18.68 -22.53
N ILE A 69 -14.86 18.05 -21.50
CA ILE A 69 -16.15 18.50 -20.95
C ILE A 69 -16.02 19.85 -20.23
N TYR A 70 -14.89 20.13 -19.58
CA TYR A 70 -14.64 21.43 -18.97
C TYR A 70 -14.55 22.55 -20.02
N ASN A 71 -13.84 22.28 -21.11
CA ASN A 71 -13.69 23.22 -22.22
C ASN A 71 -15.02 23.46 -22.94
N LEU A 72 -15.81 22.40 -23.15
CA LEU A 72 -17.16 22.52 -23.72
C LEU A 72 -18.06 23.35 -22.80
N ASN A 73 -18.12 23.02 -21.50
CA ASN A 73 -18.91 23.77 -20.52
C ASN A 73 -18.54 25.26 -20.54
N MET A 74 -17.24 25.58 -20.48
CA MET A 74 -16.79 26.96 -20.49
C MET A 74 -17.06 27.68 -21.81
N THR A 75 -17.04 26.97 -22.95
CA THR A 75 -17.39 27.52 -24.26
C THR A 75 -18.88 27.92 -24.35
N LEU A 76 -19.75 27.20 -23.63
CA LEU A 76 -21.19 27.43 -23.59
C LEU A 76 -21.65 28.32 -22.44
N ALA A 77 -20.77 28.61 -21.49
CA ALA A 77 -21.07 29.44 -20.32
C ALA A 77 -21.44 30.88 -20.71
N ASP A 78 -22.10 31.58 -19.80
CA ASP A 78 -22.41 33.01 -19.98
C ASP A 78 -21.13 33.84 -20.22
N GLU A 79 -21.22 34.81 -21.14
CA GLU A 79 -20.04 35.58 -21.55
C GLU A 79 -19.52 36.48 -20.41
N ASN A 80 -20.41 37.01 -19.56
CA ASN A 80 -19.99 37.81 -18.41
C ASN A 80 -19.29 36.94 -17.38
N TRP A 81 -19.78 35.72 -17.16
CA TRP A 81 -19.07 34.75 -16.32
C TRP A 81 -17.68 34.41 -16.86
N GLN A 82 -17.57 34.06 -18.15
CA GLN A 82 -16.28 33.75 -18.78
C GLN A 82 -15.27 34.88 -18.59
N LYS A 83 -15.68 36.15 -18.75
CA LYS A 83 -14.82 37.33 -18.58
C LYS A 83 -14.22 37.46 -17.18
N THR A 84 -14.79 36.83 -16.16
CA THR A 84 -14.21 36.81 -14.81
C THR A 84 -13.05 35.82 -14.66
N LEU A 85 -12.90 34.88 -15.58
CA LEU A 85 -12.02 33.72 -15.45
C LEU A 85 -10.73 33.81 -16.28
N TYR A 86 -10.58 34.83 -17.13
CA TYR A 86 -9.36 35.06 -17.88
C TYR A 86 -8.99 36.54 -17.91
N LYS A 87 -7.69 36.82 -18.06
CA LYS A 87 -7.17 38.14 -18.41
C LYS A 87 -6.95 38.17 -19.92
N PRO A 88 -7.49 39.17 -20.65
CA PRO A 88 -7.22 39.30 -22.07
C PRO A 88 -5.72 39.53 -22.31
N GLY A 89 -5.16 38.94 -23.36
CA GLY A 89 -3.79 39.21 -23.75
C GLY A 89 -3.63 40.64 -24.29
N GLN A 90 -2.43 41.21 -24.15
CA GLN A 90 -2.10 42.52 -24.74
C GLN A 90 -2.03 42.41 -26.26
N ALA A 91 -2.61 43.35 -27.01
CA ALA A 91 -2.44 43.60 -28.45
C ALA A 91 -1.88 42.43 -29.30
N ASN A 92 -2.52 41.24 -29.26
CA ASN A 92 -2.20 39.96 -29.93
C ASN A 92 -1.62 38.80 -29.06
N GLY A 93 -1.53 38.94 -27.75
CA GLY A 93 -1.18 37.85 -26.83
C GLY A 93 -2.35 36.91 -26.55
N ASP A 94 -2.04 35.66 -26.21
CA ASP A 94 -3.03 34.69 -25.75
C ASP A 94 -3.64 35.12 -24.40
N PRO A 95 -4.93 34.80 -24.15
CA PRO A 95 -5.53 35.01 -22.84
C PRO A 95 -4.79 34.19 -21.78
N THR A 96 -4.73 34.71 -20.55
CA THR A 96 -4.14 34.02 -19.40
C THR A 96 -5.16 33.82 -18.30
N ALA A 97 -4.93 32.86 -17.41
CA ALA A 97 -5.84 32.56 -16.31
C ALA A 97 -6.01 33.78 -15.38
N ALA A 98 -7.24 34.05 -14.95
CA ALA A 98 -7.47 35.04 -13.91
C ALA A 98 -6.94 34.56 -12.55
N GLU A 99 -6.51 35.51 -11.73
CA GLU A 99 -6.15 35.22 -10.34
C GLU A 99 -7.38 34.81 -9.54
N GLN A 100 -7.19 33.89 -8.60
CA GLN A 100 -8.25 33.45 -7.72
C GLN A 100 -8.67 34.59 -6.76
N PRO A 101 -9.95 34.98 -6.72
CA PRO A 101 -10.45 35.94 -5.75
C PRO A 101 -10.23 35.45 -4.31
N PRO A 102 -9.96 36.37 -3.36
CA PRO A 102 -9.69 36.01 -1.97
C PRO A 102 -10.92 35.41 -1.25
N ASP A 103 -12.13 35.87 -1.59
CA ASP A 103 -13.37 35.58 -0.83
C ASP A 103 -14.24 34.49 -1.48
N LEU A 104 -13.63 33.47 -2.08
CA LEU A 104 -14.37 32.33 -2.62
C LEU A 104 -14.75 31.32 -1.53
N ASN A 105 -15.90 30.65 -1.71
CA ASN A 105 -16.21 29.44 -0.94
C ASN A 105 -15.27 28.30 -1.35
N ASP A 106 -15.15 27.27 -0.51
CA ASP A 106 -14.16 26.22 -0.71
C ASP A 106 -14.41 25.38 -1.97
N ASP A 107 -15.67 25.14 -2.35
CA ASP A 107 -16.01 24.45 -3.61
C ASP A 107 -15.45 25.22 -4.81
N TRP A 108 -15.71 26.53 -4.87
CA TRP A 108 -15.25 27.39 -5.96
C TRP A 108 -13.73 27.53 -5.98
N LYS A 109 -13.08 27.58 -4.81
CA LYS A 109 -11.60 27.57 -4.74
C LYS A 109 -11.02 26.33 -5.41
N THR A 110 -11.61 25.15 -5.18
CA THR A 110 -11.10 23.90 -5.78
C THR A 110 -11.32 23.84 -7.29
N LYS A 111 -12.43 24.41 -7.78
CA LYS A 111 -12.78 24.41 -9.21
C LYS A 111 -12.11 25.54 -10.00
N TRP A 112 -11.67 26.61 -9.33
CA TRP A 112 -11.11 27.80 -9.97
C TRP A 112 -9.99 27.53 -10.99
N PRO A 113 -8.97 26.68 -10.69
CA PRO A 113 -7.91 26.40 -11.66
C PRO A 113 -8.45 25.73 -12.93
N THR A 114 -9.46 24.86 -12.78
CA THR A 114 -10.10 24.17 -13.90
C THR A 114 -10.90 25.14 -14.76
N TRP A 115 -11.70 26.00 -14.13
CA TRP A 115 -12.52 26.99 -14.83
C TRP A 115 -11.66 28.01 -15.58
N THR A 116 -10.62 28.55 -14.95
CA THR A 116 -9.73 29.53 -15.59
C THR A 116 -8.93 28.92 -16.74
N ALA A 117 -8.45 27.68 -16.63
CA ALA A 117 -7.80 26.98 -17.73
C ALA A 117 -8.76 26.75 -18.92
N ALA A 118 -9.99 26.31 -18.64
CA ALA A 118 -11.02 26.13 -19.67
C ALA A 118 -11.43 27.47 -20.31
N ALA A 119 -11.44 28.56 -19.55
CA ALA A 119 -11.79 29.89 -20.05
C ALA A 119 -10.71 30.44 -20.99
N VAL A 120 -9.44 30.26 -20.63
CA VAL A 120 -8.31 30.55 -21.52
C VAL A 120 -8.46 29.78 -22.83
N GLN A 121 -8.70 28.47 -22.76
CA GLN A 121 -8.87 27.63 -23.94
C GLN A 121 -10.06 28.06 -24.81
N ALA A 122 -11.20 28.39 -24.20
CA ALA A 122 -12.39 28.86 -24.93
C ALA A 122 -12.14 30.21 -25.63
N LYS A 123 -11.25 31.05 -25.09
CA LYS A 123 -10.92 32.37 -25.64
C LYS A 123 -9.72 32.37 -26.58
N THR A 124 -8.96 31.28 -26.67
CA THR A 124 -7.95 31.10 -27.71
C THR A 124 -8.60 31.21 -29.09
N LYS A 125 -7.93 31.92 -30.00
CA LYS A 125 -8.47 32.26 -31.32
C LYS A 125 -8.93 31.00 -32.08
N GLY A 126 -10.22 30.94 -32.42
CA GLY A 126 -10.84 29.85 -33.16
C GLY A 126 -11.18 28.59 -32.35
N ALA A 127 -10.78 28.50 -31.08
CA ALA A 127 -11.00 27.33 -30.25
C ALA A 127 -12.47 27.10 -29.94
N ALA A 128 -13.23 28.12 -29.54
CA ALA A 128 -14.67 28.00 -29.27
C ALA A 128 -15.46 27.46 -30.49
N THR A 129 -15.16 27.95 -31.70
CA THR A 129 -15.80 27.47 -32.93
C THR A 129 -15.44 26.01 -33.20
N LYS A 130 -14.17 25.63 -33.01
CA LYS A 130 -13.71 24.24 -33.15
C LYS A 130 -14.41 23.32 -32.16
N ILE A 131 -14.45 23.69 -30.88
CA ILE A 131 -15.10 22.92 -29.81
C ILE A 131 -16.58 22.72 -30.13
N LYS A 132 -17.31 23.79 -30.49
CA LYS A 132 -18.73 23.67 -30.86
C LYS A 132 -18.93 22.71 -32.04
N LYS A 133 -18.10 22.80 -33.07
CA LYS A 133 -18.16 21.93 -34.24
C LYS A 133 -17.87 20.46 -33.89
N GLU A 134 -16.87 20.20 -33.05
CA GLU A 134 -16.53 18.85 -32.59
C GLU A 134 -17.68 18.17 -31.82
N HIS A 135 -18.55 18.97 -31.20
CA HIS A 135 -19.73 18.50 -30.48
C HIS A 135 -21.05 18.67 -31.25
N GLY A 136 -21.02 19.02 -32.55
CA GLY A 136 -22.22 19.17 -33.37
C GLY A 136 -23.13 20.35 -33.00
N LEU A 137 -22.56 21.39 -32.39
CA LEU A 137 -23.26 22.59 -31.90
C LEU A 137 -23.06 23.81 -32.80
N ASP A 138 -22.48 23.65 -34.00
CA ASP A 138 -22.19 24.74 -34.93
C ASP A 138 -23.44 25.30 -35.63
N ALA A 139 -24.51 24.49 -35.73
CA ALA A 139 -25.80 24.91 -36.28
C ALA A 139 -26.85 25.27 -35.21
N ALA A 140 -26.52 25.11 -33.93
CA ALA A 140 -27.46 25.39 -32.84
C ALA A 140 -27.69 26.89 -32.64
N ASP A 141 -28.94 27.30 -32.45
CA ASP A 141 -29.28 28.69 -32.14
C ASP A 141 -28.99 29.05 -30.68
N GLY A 142 -29.10 30.33 -30.33
CA GLY A 142 -28.79 30.82 -28.98
C GLY A 142 -29.65 30.19 -27.88
N SER A 143 -30.93 29.90 -28.15
CA SER A 143 -31.83 29.28 -27.17
C SER A 143 -31.49 27.81 -26.95
N GLN A 144 -31.14 27.09 -28.02
CA GLN A 144 -30.68 25.70 -27.95
C GLN A 144 -29.36 25.62 -27.19
N LEU A 145 -28.41 26.50 -27.49
CA LEU A 145 -27.13 26.55 -26.79
C LEU A 145 -27.31 26.88 -25.29
N GLN A 146 -28.26 27.74 -24.94
CA GLN A 146 -28.57 28.06 -23.55
C GLN A 146 -29.20 26.88 -22.80
N SER A 147 -30.08 26.10 -23.46
CA SER A 147 -30.61 24.87 -22.85
C SER A 147 -29.51 23.83 -22.65
N ILE A 148 -28.65 23.64 -23.65
CA ILE A 148 -27.55 22.67 -23.62
C ILE A 148 -26.52 23.06 -22.56
N SER A 149 -26.24 24.36 -22.38
CA SER A 149 -25.25 24.82 -21.39
C SER A 149 -25.62 24.42 -19.96
N VAL A 150 -26.92 24.42 -19.63
CA VAL A 150 -27.40 23.98 -18.31
C VAL A 150 -27.09 22.50 -18.08
N GLU A 151 -27.38 21.64 -19.04
CA GLU A 151 -27.11 20.20 -18.94
C GLU A 151 -25.61 19.91 -18.90
N ILE A 152 -24.83 20.55 -19.78
CA ILE A 152 -23.37 20.40 -19.83
C ILE A 152 -22.71 20.88 -18.53
N SER A 153 -23.24 21.94 -17.89
CA SER A 153 -22.71 22.41 -16.60
C SER A 153 -22.88 21.34 -15.52
N GLN A 154 -24.04 20.69 -15.46
CA GLN A 154 -24.29 19.61 -14.50
C GLN A 154 -23.36 18.42 -14.74
N ILE A 155 -23.13 18.05 -16.00
CA ILE A 155 -22.21 16.97 -16.37
C ILE A 155 -20.77 17.35 -16.02
N ALA A 156 -20.36 18.60 -16.25
CA ALA A 156 -19.02 19.08 -15.92
C ALA A 156 -18.77 19.08 -14.40
N ASP A 157 -19.74 19.50 -13.60
CA ASP A 157 -19.65 19.43 -12.13
C ASP A 157 -19.55 17.98 -11.65
N ALA A 158 -20.41 17.09 -12.14
CA ALA A 158 -20.34 15.67 -11.79
C ALA A 158 -19.01 15.02 -12.22
N ALA A 159 -18.50 15.38 -13.40
CA ALA A 159 -17.19 14.93 -13.87
C ALA A 159 -16.05 15.42 -12.98
N PHE A 160 -16.14 16.66 -12.50
CA PHE A 160 -15.18 17.22 -11.54
C PHE A 160 -15.19 16.47 -10.21
N ASP A 161 -16.37 16.18 -9.67
CA ASP A 161 -16.51 15.47 -8.41
C ASP A 161 -15.95 14.05 -8.49
N VAL A 162 -16.32 13.31 -9.55
CA VAL A 162 -15.82 11.95 -9.80
C VAL A 162 -14.31 11.96 -10.03
N TYR A 163 -13.79 12.88 -10.84
CA TYR A 163 -12.36 13.01 -11.09
C TYR A 163 -11.60 13.35 -9.81
N SER A 164 -12.07 14.33 -9.03
CA SER A 164 -11.41 14.80 -7.81
C SER A 164 -11.41 13.73 -6.72
N ALA A 165 -12.48 12.94 -6.62
CA ALA A 165 -12.56 11.81 -5.70
C ALA A 165 -11.47 10.76 -5.98
N VAL A 166 -11.10 10.56 -7.24
CA VAL A 166 -10.06 9.57 -7.62
C VAL A 166 -8.67 10.18 -7.70
N ALA A 167 -8.53 11.41 -8.21
CA ALA A 167 -7.25 12.09 -8.39
C ALA A 167 -6.50 12.29 -7.07
N ASN A 168 -7.24 12.57 -6.00
CA ASN A 168 -6.70 12.80 -4.65
C ASN A 168 -6.43 11.51 -3.85
N THR A 169 -6.74 10.34 -4.40
CA THR A 169 -6.37 9.07 -3.76
C THR A 169 -4.87 8.83 -3.88
N ASN A 170 -4.27 8.15 -2.90
CA ASN A 170 -2.91 7.67 -3.05
C ASN A 170 -2.86 6.71 -4.23
N ALA A 171 -1.84 6.86 -5.08
CA ALA A 171 -1.61 5.88 -6.12
C ALA A 171 -1.40 4.51 -5.44
N PRO A 172 -2.04 3.43 -5.95
CA PRO A 172 -1.72 2.09 -5.47
C PRO A 172 -0.23 1.84 -5.67
N LYS A 173 0.38 1.08 -4.74
CA LYS A 173 1.75 0.60 -4.90
C LYS A 173 1.86 -0.14 -6.23
N SER A 174 2.95 0.05 -6.97
CA SER A 174 3.15 -0.66 -8.22
C SER A 174 3.19 -2.18 -7.99
N ASN A 175 2.87 -2.97 -9.02
CA ASN A 175 3.00 -4.43 -8.94
C ASN A 175 4.43 -4.82 -8.55
N GLU A 176 5.43 -4.07 -9.06
CA GLU A 176 6.83 -4.25 -8.69
C GLU A 176 7.07 -4.01 -7.20
N ASP A 177 6.52 -2.94 -6.61
CA ASP A 177 6.67 -2.64 -5.18
C ASP A 177 5.97 -3.69 -4.31
N VAL A 178 4.79 -4.15 -4.71
CA VAL A 178 4.05 -5.23 -4.02
C VAL A 178 4.86 -6.53 -4.04
N ILE A 179 5.43 -6.88 -5.20
CA ILE A 179 6.26 -8.08 -5.35
C ILE A 179 7.55 -7.96 -4.53
N LYS A 180 8.21 -6.80 -4.54
CA LYS A 180 9.40 -6.52 -3.73
C LYS A 180 9.12 -6.63 -2.24
N GLU A 181 8.01 -6.06 -1.76
CA GLU A 181 7.61 -6.11 -0.35
C GLU A 181 7.29 -7.54 0.08
N LEU A 182 6.55 -8.30 -0.75
CA LEU A 182 6.22 -9.70 -0.49
C LEU A 182 7.49 -10.56 -0.46
N ARG A 183 8.41 -10.41 -1.44
CA ARG A 183 9.67 -11.15 -1.47
C ARG A 183 10.61 -10.75 -0.33
N SER A 184 10.65 -9.48 0.05
CA SER A 184 11.42 -9.00 1.20
C SER A 184 10.90 -9.62 2.51
N ALA A 185 9.58 -9.72 2.69
CA ALA A 185 9.00 -10.39 3.84
C ALA A 185 9.30 -11.91 3.87
N LEU A 186 9.27 -12.56 2.70
CA LEU A 186 9.47 -14.00 2.56
C LEU A 186 10.93 -14.42 2.57
N THR A 187 11.87 -13.59 2.10
CA THR A 187 13.27 -14.00 1.86
C THR A 187 14.29 -13.03 2.45
N GLY A 188 13.88 -11.83 2.86
CA GLY A 188 14.80 -10.74 3.18
C GLY A 188 15.49 -10.13 1.96
N ASN A 189 15.03 -10.49 0.76
CA ASN A 189 15.54 -10.00 -0.52
C ASN A 189 14.38 -9.43 -1.34
N ASP A 190 14.57 -8.23 -1.89
CA ASP A 190 13.63 -7.55 -2.77
C ASP A 190 13.86 -7.88 -4.25
N ASN A 191 14.94 -8.58 -4.58
CA ASN A 191 15.22 -8.97 -5.97
C ASN A 191 14.13 -9.86 -6.54
N THR A 192 13.81 -9.62 -7.81
CA THR A 192 12.71 -10.31 -8.50
C THR A 192 13.10 -11.62 -9.20
N GLY A 193 14.36 -12.06 -9.05
CA GLY A 193 14.92 -13.26 -9.67
C GLY A 193 15.09 -14.45 -8.72
N SER A 194 15.35 -15.63 -9.30
CA SER A 194 15.51 -16.93 -8.61
C SER A 194 16.86 -17.10 -7.89
N GLU A 195 17.51 -16.02 -7.49
CA GLU A 195 18.83 -16.08 -6.86
C GLU A 195 18.76 -16.78 -5.49
N PRO A 196 19.76 -17.62 -5.15
CA PRO A 196 19.81 -18.25 -3.84
C PRO A 196 19.78 -17.20 -2.73
N VAL A 197 18.88 -17.37 -1.75
CA VAL A 197 18.76 -16.44 -0.63
C VAL A 197 20.03 -16.51 0.21
N ALA A 198 20.87 -15.47 0.13
CA ALA A 198 22.05 -15.36 0.98
C ALA A 198 21.62 -15.25 2.45
N ALA A 199 22.22 -16.06 3.33
CA ALA A 199 21.93 -16.01 4.76
C ALA A 199 22.16 -14.59 5.34
N THR A 200 23.10 -13.81 4.82
CA THR A 200 23.30 -12.42 5.26
C THR A 200 22.16 -11.46 4.92
N LYS A 201 21.25 -11.85 4.02
CA LYS A 201 20.05 -11.11 3.62
C LYS A 201 18.81 -11.59 4.35
N ALA A 202 18.68 -12.91 4.51
CA ALA A 202 17.65 -13.53 5.33
C ALA A 202 17.80 -13.21 6.83
N PHE A 203 19.03 -13.01 7.31
CA PHE A 203 19.36 -12.73 8.71
C PHE A 203 20.17 -11.42 8.79
N THR A 204 19.65 -10.42 9.49
CA THR A 204 20.36 -9.15 9.71
C THR A 204 21.74 -9.42 10.34
N ALA A 205 22.81 -8.95 9.69
CA ALA A 205 24.21 -9.36 9.82
C ALA A 205 24.89 -9.21 11.21
N GLN A 206 24.14 -8.98 12.29
CA GLN A 206 24.67 -8.86 13.64
C GLN A 206 24.36 -10.07 14.53
N GLN A 207 24.29 -11.29 13.99
CA GLN A 207 24.10 -12.48 14.83
C GLN A 207 25.16 -13.53 14.46
N PRO A 208 26.20 -13.73 15.29
CA PRO A 208 26.95 -14.99 15.22
C PRO A 208 25.96 -16.14 15.45
N ARG A 209 26.22 -17.30 14.82
CA ARG A 209 25.45 -18.56 14.88
C ARG A 209 24.38 -18.54 16.01
N PRO A 210 23.07 -18.55 15.69
CA PRO A 210 22.03 -18.28 16.68
C PRO A 210 22.14 -19.31 17.81
N THR A 211 22.59 -18.85 18.97
CA THR A 211 22.56 -19.61 20.22
C THR A 211 21.35 -19.12 21.02
N SER A 212 20.88 -19.96 21.97
CA SER A 212 19.68 -19.76 22.81
C SER A 212 19.41 -18.32 23.30
N LYS A 213 20.44 -17.48 23.47
CA LYS A 213 20.33 -16.07 23.88
C LYS A 213 19.58 -15.16 22.89
N HIS A 214 19.35 -15.58 21.65
CA HIS A 214 18.73 -14.76 20.61
C HIS A 214 17.21 -15.02 20.45
N MET A 215 16.68 -16.01 21.18
CA MET A 215 15.26 -16.36 21.25
C MET A 215 14.68 -15.78 22.54
N LYS A 216 14.20 -14.53 22.52
CA LYS A 216 13.41 -13.94 23.62
C LYS A 216 11.97 -13.71 23.16
N PRO A 217 10.95 -13.95 24.01
CA PRO A 217 9.58 -13.57 23.72
C PRO A 217 9.46 -12.05 23.63
N GLU A 218 8.56 -11.61 22.75
CA GLU A 218 8.40 -10.24 22.27
C GLU A 218 8.45 -9.17 23.37
N HIS A 219 9.55 -8.42 23.41
CA HIS A 219 9.54 -7.04 23.88
C HIS A 219 10.41 -6.18 22.95
N GLN A 220 9.73 -5.43 22.09
CA GLN A 220 10.12 -4.14 21.47
C GLN A 220 11.42 -4.05 20.63
N GLN A 221 12.31 -5.05 20.62
CA GLN A 221 13.55 -5.02 19.81
C GLN A 221 13.37 -5.58 18.37
N GLN A 222 12.15 -5.96 17.97
CA GLN A 222 11.85 -6.80 16.80
C GLN A 222 11.36 -6.08 15.52
N ARG A 223 11.78 -4.84 15.25
CA ARG A 223 11.67 -4.35 13.85
C ARG A 223 12.73 -4.95 12.93
N LYS A 224 13.76 -5.62 13.46
CA LYS A 224 14.94 -6.09 12.71
C LYS A 224 14.99 -7.62 12.44
N GLN A 225 13.95 -8.38 12.79
CA GLN A 225 13.94 -9.86 12.74
C GLN A 225 12.62 -10.43 12.16
N ARG A 226 12.11 -9.85 11.06
CA ARG A 226 10.76 -10.14 10.53
C ARG A 226 10.72 -10.96 9.22
N SER A 227 11.83 -11.57 8.80
CA SER A 227 11.83 -12.41 7.60
C SER A 227 11.46 -13.87 7.97
N ALA A 228 10.59 -14.50 7.18
CA ALA A 228 10.23 -15.91 7.32
C ALA A 228 11.45 -16.88 7.43
N PRO A 229 12.56 -16.70 6.68
CA PRO A 229 13.75 -17.53 6.83
C PRO A 229 14.41 -17.38 8.19
N TYR A 230 14.30 -16.20 8.85
CA TYR A 230 14.80 -16.01 10.22
C TYR A 230 14.19 -17.02 11.19
N PHE A 231 12.86 -17.16 11.12
CA PHE A 231 12.11 -18.10 11.93
C PHE A 231 12.43 -19.56 11.57
N ALA A 232 12.46 -19.90 10.27
CA ALA A 232 12.70 -21.28 9.82
C ALA A 232 14.09 -21.82 10.23
N PHE A 233 15.15 -21.02 10.09
CA PHE A 233 16.51 -21.45 10.41
C PHE A 233 16.82 -21.46 11.90
N ALA A 234 16.31 -20.48 12.67
CA ALA A 234 16.45 -20.47 14.13
C ALA A 234 15.76 -21.69 14.77
N TRP A 235 14.66 -22.14 14.16
CA TRP A 235 13.89 -23.31 14.59
C TRP A 235 14.53 -24.65 14.19
N CYS A 236 15.20 -24.74 13.04
CA CYS A 236 15.93 -25.95 12.62
C CYS A 236 17.31 -26.12 13.29
N GLN A 237 18.02 -25.04 13.64
CA GLN A 237 19.38 -25.15 14.21
C GLN A 237 19.43 -25.64 15.67
N THR A 238 18.39 -25.42 16.47
CA THR A 238 18.29 -25.88 17.87
C THR A 238 18.33 -27.41 18.00
N HIS A 239 18.19 -28.17 16.91
CA HIS A 239 18.30 -29.63 16.90
C HIS A 239 19.69 -30.19 16.57
N LYS A 240 20.55 -29.46 15.85
CA LYS A 240 21.90 -29.96 15.51
C LYS A 240 22.88 -29.88 16.68
N ALA A 241 22.60 -29.04 17.68
CA ALA A 241 23.49 -28.82 18.82
C ALA A 241 23.39 -29.90 19.92
N THR A 242 22.36 -30.74 19.91
CA THR A 242 22.11 -31.78 20.92
C THR A 242 22.59 -33.19 20.53
N ASN A 243 23.17 -33.35 19.34
CA ASN A 243 23.62 -34.65 18.80
C ASN A 243 25.14 -34.73 18.54
N ARG A 244 25.95 -33.96 19.30
CA ARG A 244 27.38 -34.26 19.48
C ARG A 244 27.62 -34.71 20.91
N VAL A 245 27.49 -36.01 21.14
CA VAL A 245 28.26 -36.79 22.12
C VAL A 245 28.77 -38.01 21.37
#